data_AF-A0AAD7H5Y4-F1
#
_entry.id   AF-A0AAD7H5Y4-F1
#
_cell.length_a   1.000
_cell.length_b   1.000
_cell.length_c   1.000
_cell.angle_alpha   90.00
_cell.angle_beta   90.00
_cell.angle_gamma   90.00
#
_symmetry.space_group_name_H-M   'P 1'
#
loop_
_entity.id
_entity.type
_entity.pdbx_description
1 polymer ?
#
loop_
_entity_poly.entity_id
_entity_poly.type
_entity_poly.pdbx_seq_one_letter_code
_entity_poly.pdbx_strand_id
1 'polypeptide(L)'
;MSFVVKNTGHTTASAPRPHIVYTFEVNGNIVHKRYSEFTALHAALGVVELELPPKRLLVTTFVPSAWVDDALISERKAGLEQYLNKLLETPQYLESDAVQTFLALTIPASPSEFELEDAVPSTLSRKTAEELISATSTFIAGAYYPSWNASSHPPEKLDYSKFDVLFFAFAIPNSSSTLTWDSSTQALLKRLVASAKQSGKGTKIVLSVGGWTGSASFHSIAGSSANRGKFVSTLSSVVSQYGLDGIDIDWEYPNAAGAGNAYGSADAANFLILLKDLRKSLGTSKIISAAVTDLPWLGSNGSSLTDVSAYEAELTYVNIMNYDINGGWSTNPGPNAPLGNLCGNSSQPAYSAQAAFKQWTAAEFPASKLLLGLPLYGYVFNSTKTTFASFTVPESAEEVQDSEESDIAVEDTDIEAADEVENAIRGANKEPVHVDTPESSEDALEAPDVAATATANLNKWFGQAIPFSSLLASGALVKNASGTYDAGAGFKRALDNCSDTPFLYNTAQRTVVSYDDTASLQAKAAFAKSKGMAGCFTWSLDQDDGVTLQKAIRAGLGK
;
A
#
# COMPACT_ATOMS: atom_id res chain seq x y z
N MET A 1 22.00 -31.23 -45.95
CA MET A 1 22.98 -31.46 -44.87
C MET A 1 22.18 -31.89 -43.66
N SER A 2 22.57 -32.93 -42.91
CA SER A 2 21.91 -33.19 -41.62
C SER A 2 22.43 -32.17 -40.62
N PHE A 3 21.57 -31.28 -40.16
CA PHE A 3 21.89 -30.35 -39.08
C PHE A 3 21.92 -31.17 -37.78
N VAL A 4 22.99 -31.02 -36.99
CA VAL A 4 23.03 -31.60 -35.64
C VAL A 4 22.80 -30.46 -34.68
N VAL A 5 21.59 -30.40 -34.11
CA VAL A 5 21.30 -29.54 -32.97
C VAL A 5 21.45 -30.36 -31.70
N LYS A 6 22.29 -29.89 -30.78
CA LYS A 6 22.46 -30.49 -29.45
C LYS A 6 22.24 -29.43 -28.40
N ASN A 7 21.33 -29.65 -27.45
CA ASN A 7 21.25 -28.82 -26.26
C ASN A 7 22.46 -29.12 -25.35
N THR A 8 23.30 -28.13 -25.11
CA THR A 8 24.56 -28.27 -24.35
C THR A 8 24.48 -27.72 -22.94
N GLY A 9 23.38 -27.05 -22.56
CA GLY A 9 23.21 -26.51 -21.22
C GLY A 9 22.04 -25.54 -21.06
N HIS A 10 21.92 -24.97 -19.86
CA HIS A 10 20.98 -23.90 -19.53
C HIS A 10 21.50 -23.07 -18.34
N THR A 11 20.97 -21.88 -18.11
CA THR A 11 21.23 -21.08 -16.89
C THR A 11 20.22 -21.42 -15.78
N THR A 12 20.67 -21.48 -14.53
CA THR A 12 19.81 -21.71 -13.34
C THR A 12 19.48 -20.43 -12.57
N ALA A 13 20.13 -19.30 -12.89
CA ALA A 13 19.79 -17.98 -12.38
C ALA A 13 20.38 -16.89 -13.28
N SER A 14 19.55 -15.95 -13.71
CA SER A 14 19.96 -14.67 -14.28
C SER A 14 19.37 -13.57 -13.42
N ALA A 15 20.24 -12.82 -12.73
CA ALA A 15 19.83 -11.57 -12.07
C ALA A 15 19.63 -10.50 -13.17
N PRO A 16 18.67 -9.57 -13.05
CA PRO A 16 17.83 -9.25 -11.89
C PRO A 16 16.45 -9.94 -11.84
N ARG A 17 16.08 -10.80 -12.80
CA ARG A 17 14.81 -11.56 -12.79
C ARG A 17 15.00 -12.99 -13.29
N PRO A 18 14.47 -14.03 -12.60
CA PRO A 18 14.74 -15.42 -12.93
C PRO A 18 14.18 -15.78 -14.31
N HIS A 19 15.07 -16.03 -15.27
CA HIS A 19 14.72 -16.61 -16.58
C HIS A 19 15.69 -17.74 -16.93
N ILE A 20 15.24 -18.71 -17.73
CA ILE A 20 16.06 -19.82 -18.21
C ILE A 20 16.54 -19.49 -19.62
N VAL A 21 17.86 -19.41 -19.79
CA VAL A 21 18.50 -19.35 -21.10
C VAL A 21 18.97 -20.75 -21.46
N TYR A 22 18.55 -21.26 -22.61
CA TYR A 22 18.97 -22.55 -23.15
C TYR A 22 20.18 -22.36 -24.06
N THR A 23 21.14 -23.28 -23.96
CA THR A 23 22.33 -23.30 -24.83
C THR A 23 22.20 -24.44 -25.82
N PHE A 24 22.31 -24.12 -27.11
CA PHE A 24 22.30 -25.08 -28.21
C PHE A 24 23.59 -24.97 -29.01
N GLU A 25 24.14 -26.11 -29.41
CA GLU A 25 25.15 -26.20 -30.45
C GLU A 25 24.44 -26.53 -31.76
N VAL A 26 24.54 -25.63 -32.74
CA VAL A 26 23.95 -25.76 -34.08
C VAL A 26 25.09 -25.66 -35.10
N ASN A 27 25.39 -26.77 -35.77
CA ASN A 27 26.50 -26.85 -36.75
C ASN A 27 27.86 -26.34 -36.21
N GLY A 28 28.15 -26.59 -34.93
CA GLY A 28 29.39 -26.15 -34.27
C GLY A 28 29.37 -24.71 -33.74
N ASN A 29 28.28 -23.96 -33.94
CA ASN A 29 28.09 -22.64 -33.35
C ASN A 29 27.23 -22.75 -32.08
N ILE A 30 27.61 -22.04 -31.02
CA ILE A 30 26.82 -21.97 -29.79
C ILE A 30 25.80 -20.84 -29.89
N VAL A 31 24.53 -21.16 -29.64
CA VAL A 31 23.43 -20.21 -29.64
C VAL A 31 22.74 -20.26 -28.27
N HIS A 32 22.49 -19.08 -27.69
CA HIS A 32 21.78 -18.92 -26.43
C HIS A 32 20.40 -18.34 -26.68
N LYS A 33 19.34 -18.99 -26.17
CA LYS A 33 17.95 -18.58 -26.41
C LYS A 33 17.06 -18.73 -25.21
N ARG A 34 16.18 -17.74 -25.01
CA ARG A 34 15.02 -17.80 -24.10
C ARG A 34 13.85 -18.51 -24.77
N TYR A 35 12.92 -19.03 -23.98
CA TYR A 35 11.72 -19.66 -24.53
C TYR A 35 10.84 -18.64 -25.28
N SER A 36 10.78 -17.38 -24.81
CA SER A 36 10.14 -16.27 -25.52
C SER A 36 10.64 -16.11 -26.97
N GLU A 37 11.93 -16.27 -27.21
CA GLU A 37 12.51 -16.20 -28.56
C GLU A 37 12.04 -17.37 -29.45
N PHE A 38 11.83 -18.57 -28.88
CA PHE A 38 11.24 -19.68 -29.62
C PHE A 38 9.78 -19.41 -29.98
N THR A 39 9.01 -18.79 -29.09
CA THR A 39 7.63 -18.41 -29.38
C THR A 39 7.54 -17.33 -30.45
N ALA A 40 8.44 -16.34 -30.42
CA ALA A 40 8.54 -15.30 -31.44
C ALA A 40 8.90 -15.91 -32.81
N LEU A 41 9.89 -16.81 -32.86
CA LEU A 41 10.24 -17.53 -34.07
C LEU A 41 9.05 -18.35 -34.62
N HIS A 42 8.38 -19.11 -33.74
CA HIS A 42 7.25 -19.95 -34.13
C HIS A 42 6.09 -19.12 -34.70
N ALA A 43 5.78 -17.99 -34.07
CA ALA A 43 4.77 -17.05 -34.56
C ALA A 43 5.18 -16.41 -35.90
N ALA A 44 6.43 -15.99 -36.05
CA ALA A 44 6.95 -15.37 -37.28
C ALA A 44 6.91 -16.32 -38.48
N LEU A 45 7.15 -17.62 -38.24
CA LEU A 45 7.10 -18.63 -39.31
C LEU A 45 5.67 -19.08 -39.65
N GLY A 46 4.68 -18.82 -38.78
CA GLY A 46 3.28 -19.18 -38.99
C GLY A 46 3.05 -20.70 -39.14
N VAL A 47 3.93 -21.53 -38.56
CA VAL A 47 3.93 -22.98 -38.80
C VAL A 47 2.93 -23.67 -37.88
N VAL A 48 1.93 -24.32 -38.48
CA VAL A 48 0.90 -25.05 -37.71
C VAL A 48 1.29 -26.52 -37.45
N GLU A 49 2.22 -27.06 -38.23
CA GLU A 49 2.60 -28.49 -38.20
C GLU A 49 3.73 -28.82 -37.21
N LEU A 50 4.43 -27.80 -36.67
CA LEU A 50 5.54 -27.96 -35.74
C LEU A 50 5.14 -27.47 -34.36
N GLU A 51 4.80 -28.38 -33.45
CA GLU A 51 4.44 -27.99 -32.09
C GLU A 51 5.67 -27.59 -31.27
N LEU A 52 5.61 -26.42 -30.62
CA LEU A 52 6.54 -26.06 -29.55
C LEU A 52 6.27 -26.94 -28.31
N PRO A 53 7.32 -27.40 -27.60
CA PRO A 53 7.13 -28.19 -26.39
C PRO A 53 6.43 -27.36 -25.31
N PRO A 54 5.42 -27.91 -24.61
CA PRO A 54 4.66 -27.17 -23.62
C PRO A 54 5.52 -26.75 -22.41
N LYS A 55 5.27 -25.54 -21.89
CA LYS A 55 5.79 -25.07 -20.59
C LYS A 55 5.04 -25.76 -19.43
N ARG A 56 5.20 -27.08 -19.28
CA ARG A 56 4.66 -27.77 -18.08
C ARG A 56 5.19 -27.09 -16.81
N LEU A 57 4.32 -26.99 -15.81
CA LEU A 57 4.47 -26.29 -14.53
C LEU A 57 5.92 -26.23 -14.04
N LEU A 58 6.60 -25.13 -14.34
CA LEU A 58 7.65 -24.62 -13.48
C LEU A 58 6.95 -23.56 -12.64
N VAL A 59 6.71 -23.86 -11.37
CA VAL A 59 6.16 -22.89 -10.41
C VAL A 59 7.27 -21.88 -10.11
N THR A 60 7.53 -20.97 -11.05
CA THR A 60 8.62 -19.98 -10.98
C THR A 60 8.38 -18.88 -9.95
N THR A 61 7.23 -18.90 -9.27
CA THR A 61 6.93 -17.94 -8.19
C THR A 61 7.17 -18.47 -6.78
N PHE A 62 7.44 -19.79 -6.58
CA PHE A 62 7.51 -20.36 -5.23
C PHE A 62 8.62 -21.39 -4.97
N VAL A 63 9.57 -21.57 -5.88
CA VAL A 63 10.70 -22.49 -5.68
C VAL A 63 12.02 -21.70 -5.79
N PRO A 64 12.91 -21.73 -4.78
CA PRO A 64 14.23 -21.12 -4.87
C PRO A 64 14.97 -21.61 -6.13
N SER A 65 15.67 -20.73 -6.83
CA SER A 65 16.43 -21.03 -8.06
C SER A 65 17.41 -22.22 -7.90
N ALA A 66 17.87 -22.48 -6.67
CA ALA A 66 18.71 -23.62 -6.32
C ALA A 66 18.01 -25.00 -6.42
N TRP A 67 16.70 -25.06 -6.66
CA TRP A 67 15.89 -26.29 -6.64
C TRP A 67 15.29 -26.66 -8.02
N VAL A 68 15.65 -25.92 -9.08
CA VAL A 68 15.34 -26.31 -10.46
C VAL A 68 16.38 -27.34 -10.91
N ASP A 69 16.09 -28.62 -10.68
CA ASP A 69 16.92 -29.74 -11.14
C ASP A 69 16.82 -29.90 -12.68
N ASP A 70 17.90 -30.35 -13.32
CA ASP A 70 17.98 -30.74 -14.74
C ASP A 70 16.83 -31.70 -15.13
N ALA A 71 16.38 -32.53 -14.18
CA ALA A 71 15.24 -33.44 -14.35
C ALA A 71 13.94 -32.72 -14.71
N LEU A 72 13.66 -31.55 -14.11
CA LEU A 72 12.41 -30.79 -14.31
C LEU A 72 12.34 -30.03 -15.64
N ILE A 73 13.48 -29.81 -16.28
CA ILE A 73 13.59 -29.11 -17.57
C ILE A 73 14.02 -30.02 -18.73
N SER A 74 14.37 -31.28 -18.44
CA SER A 74 14.85 -32.27 -19.41
C SER A 74 13.89 -32.48 -20.58
N GLU A 75 12.58 -32.60 -20.31
CA GLU A 75 11.52 -32.73 -21.32
C GLU A 75 11.50 -31.52 -22.27
N ARG A 76 11.66 -30.31 -21.72
CA ARG A 76 11.66 -29.06 -22.51
C ARG A 76 12.93 -28.89 -23.31
N LYS A 77 14.11 -29.22 -22.76
CA LYS A 77 15.39 -29.23 -23.50
C LYS A 77 15.30 -30.17 -24.70
N ALA A 78 14.82 -31.39 -24.49
CA ALA A 78 14.62 -32.37 -25.56
C ALA A 78 13.60 -31.88 -26.60
N GLY A 79 12.50 -31.29 -26.18
CA GLY A 79 11.49 -30.75 -27.08
C GLY A 79 11.97 -29.57 -27.93
N LEU A 80 12.75 -28.64 -27.35
CA LEU A 80 13.29 -27.49 -28.08
C LEU A 80 14.38 -27.93 -29.06
N GLU A 81 15.20 -28.92 -28.68
CA GLU A 81 16.17 -29.54 -29.57
C GLU A 81 15.47 -30.22 -30.75
N GLN A 82 14.40 -30.99 -30.50
CA GLN A 82 13.60 -31.60 -31.57
C GLN A 82 12.94 -30.57 -32.47
N TYR A 83 12.41 -29.48 -31.90
CA TYR A 83 11.80 -28.39 -32.64
C TYR A 83 12.81 -27.74 -33.62
N LEU A 84 14.02 -27.43 -33.14
CA LEU A 84 15.08 -26.87 -34.00
C LEU A 84 15.55 -27.85 -35.06
N ASN A 85 15.77 -29.13 -34.70
CA ASN A 85 16.16 -30.13 -35.69
C ASN A 85 15.12 -30.22 -36.82
N LYS A 86 13.82 -30.28 -36.50
CA LYS A 86 12.76 -30.31 -37.53
C LYS A 86 12.71 -29.05 -38.39
N LEU A 87 12.90 -27.86 -37.80
CA LEU A 87 12.97 -26.62 -38.56
C LEU A 87 14.13 -26.65 -39.56
N LEU A 88 15.32 -27.08 -39.14
CA LEU A 88 16.52 -27.06 -39.97
C LEU A 88 16.58 -28.21 -40.98
N GLU A 89 15.86 -29.30 -40.74
CA GLU A 89 15.68 -30.39 -41.70
C GLU A 89 14.66 -30.04 -42.79
N THR A 90 13.81 -29.03 -42.57
CA THR A 90 12.77 -28.63 -43.52
C THR A 90 13.28 -27.50 -44.42
N PRO A 91 13.48 -27.73 -45.74
CA PRO A 91 14.09 -26.74 -46.63
C PRO A 91 13.36 -25.39 -46.69
N GLN A 92 12.04 -25.40 -46.51
CA GLN A 92 11.21 -24.19 -46.48
C GLN A 92 11.57 -23.23 -45.34
N TYR A 93 11.96 -23.75 -44.18
CA TYR A 93 12.28 -22.93 -43.01
C TYR A 93 13.76 -22.59 -42.91
N LEU A 94 14.63 -23.44 -43.49
CA LEU A 94 16.07 -23.24 -43.48
C LEU A 94 16.49 -21.91 -44.13
N GLU A 95 15.83 -21.53 -45.23
CA GLU A 95 16.09 -20.29 -45.97
C GLU A 95 15.30 -19.08 -45.44
N SER A 96 14.59 -19.23 -44.30
CA SER A 96 13.81 -18.14 -43.73
C SER A 96 14.68 -17.13 -42.99
N ASP A 97 14.51 -15.85 -43.29
CA ASP A 97 15.15 -14.74 -42.58
C ASP A 97 14.90 -14.82 -41.06
N ALA A 98 13.73 -15.31 -40.63
CA ALA A 98 13.42 -15.47 -39.21
C ALA A 98 14.27 -16.56 -38.54
N VAL A 99 14.53 -17.68 -39.24
CA VAL A 99 15.39 -18.76 -38.73
C VAL A 99 16.85 -18.31 -38.74
N GLN A 100 17.31 -17.63 -39.79
CA GLN A 100 18.67 -17.11 -39.85
C GLN A 100 18.93 -16.04 -38.77
N THR A 101 17.96 -15.15 -38.54
CA THR A 101 18.00 -14.16 -37.45
C THR A 101 18.01 -14.83 -36.08
N PHE A 102 17.20 -15.87 -35.90
CA PHE A 102 17.17 -16.63 -34.65
C PHE A 102 18.51 -17.36 -34.40
N LEU A 103 19.14 -17.92 -35.42
CA LEU A 103 20.42 -18.62 -35.27
C LEU A 103 21.64 -17.70 -35.21
N ALA A 104 21.48 -16.41 -35.51
CA ALA A 104 22.55 -15.44 -35.39
C ALA A 104 23.06 -15.36 -33.93
N LEU A 105 24.37 -15.15 -33.76
CA LEU A 105 25.03 -14.92 -32.48
C LEU A 105 24.58 -13.59 -31.87
N THR A 106 23.38 -13.55 -31.32
CA THR A 106 22.90 -12.41 -30.55
C THR A 106 23.39 -12.56 -29.12
N ILE A 107 24.27 -11.66 -28.70
CA ILE A 107 24.34 -11.24 -27.29
C ILE A 107 22.92 -10.77 -26.97
N PRO A 108 22.23 -11.31 -25.94
CA PRO A 108 20.86 -10.92 -25.66
C PRO A 108 20.78 -9.39 -25.50
N ALA A 109 19.73 -8.80 -26.06
CA ALA A 109 19.31 -7.45 -25.70
C ALA A 109 19.29 -7.35 -24.17
N SER A 110 19.71 -6.19 -23.66
CA SER A 110 19.96 -5.89 -22.24
C SER A 110 19.15 -6.78 -21.27
N PRO A 111 19.76 -7.38 -20.22
CA PRO A 111 19.10 -8.21 -19.20
C PRO A 111 17.90 -7.57 -18.45
N SER A 112 17.53 -6.34 -18.82
CA SER A 112 16.46 -5.52 -18.23
C SER A 112 15.07 -5.72 -18.84
N GLU A 113 14.93 -6.29 -20.04
CA GLU A 113 13.61 -6.51 -20.65
C GLU A 113 12.95 -7.81 -20.17
N PHE A 114 11.92 -7.66 -19.34
CA PHE A 114 11.10 -8.74 -18.84
C PHE A 114 10.04 -9.12 -19.87
N GLU A 115 10.17 -10.32 -20.43
CA GLU A 115 9.18 -10.91 -21.32
C GLU A 115 8.23 -11.82 -20.54
N LEU A 116 6.94 -11.55 -20.63
CA LEU A 116 5.91 -12.29 -19.92
C LEU A 116 5.92 -13.79 -20.26
N GLU A 117 6.25 -14.11 -21.50
CA GLU A 117 6.35 -15.48 -22.00
C GLU A 117 7.45 -16.28 -21.29
N ASP A 118 8.44 -15.64 -20.66
CA ASP A 118 9.45 -16.34 -19.87
C ASP A 118 8.99 -16.64 -18.43
N ALA A 119 7.89 -16.04 -17.98
CA ALA A 119 7.37 -16.16 -16.61
C ALA A 119 6.07 -16.96 -16.46
N VAL A 120 5.28 -17.14 -17.53
CA VAL A 120 3.91 -17.69 -17.45
C VAL A 120 3.82 -19.19 -17.84
N PRO A 121 3.06 -20.03 -17.10
CA PRO A 121 2.78 -21.44 -17.45
C PRO A 121 2.08 -21.60 -18.82
N SER A 122 2.30 -22.71 -19.53
CA SER A 122 1.70 -22.95 -20.86
C SER A 122 0.19 -23.17 -20.87
N THR A 123 -0.45 -23.17 -19.70
CA THR A 123 -1.90 -23.33 -19.54
C THR A 123 -2.65 -22.00 -19.52
N LEU A 124 -1.96 -20.87 -19.64
CA LEU A 124 -2.54 -19.53 -19.61
C LEU A 124 -2.43 -18.89 -21.00
N SER A 125 -3.58 -18.56 -21.60
CA SER A 125 -3.59 -17.80 -22.86
C SER A 125 -3.07 -16.38 -22.64
N ARG A 126 -2.51 -15.73 -23.67
CA ARG A 126 -2.06 -14.32 -23.59
C ARG A 126 -3.14 -13.41 -23.02
N LYS A 127 -4.40 -13.60 -23.44
CA LYS A 127 -5.57 -12.89 -22.93
C LYS A 127 -5.83 -13.17 -21.45
N THR A 128 -5.71 -14.42 -21.01
CA THR A 128 -5.89 -14.79 -19.59
C THR A 128 -4.71 -14.32 -18.73
N ALA A 129 -3.50 -14.29 -19.28
CA ALA A 129 -2.32 -13.72 -18.64
C ALA A 129 -2.44 -12.19 -18.55
N GLU A 130 -2.90 -11.53 -19.60
CA GLU A 130 -3.27 -10.11 -19.61
C GLU A 130 -4.44 -9.81 -18.66
N GLU A 131 -5.41 -10.71 -18.48
CA GLU A 131 -6.47 -10.60 -17.47
C GLU A 131 -5.93 -10.85 -16.04
N LEU A 132 -4.91 -11.71 -15.85
CA LEU A 132 -4.20 -11.94 -14.59
C LEU A 132 -3.20 -10.83 -14.23
N ILE A 133 -2.67 -10.14 -15.24
CA ILE A 133 -1.79 -8.96 -15.13
C ILE A 133 -2.63 -7.68 -15.10
N SER A 134 -3.81 -7.68 -15.70
CA SER A 134 -4.87 -6.70 -15.44
C SER A 134 -5.49 -6.93 -14.07
N ALA A 135 -5.40 -8.16 -13.55
CA ALA A 135 -5.49 -8.49 -12.14
C ALA A 135 -4.11 -8.41 -11.45
N THR A 136 -3.24 -7.50 -11.94
CA THR A 136 -2.27 -6.81 -11.08
C THR A 136 -3.01 -6.53 -9.79
N SER A 137 -2.49 -7.05 -8.67
CA SER A 137 -3.00 -6.83 -7.32
C SER A 137 -3.64 -5.45 -7.25
N THR A 138 -4.97 -5.35 -7.39
CA THR A 138 -5.60 -4.04 -7.41
C THR A 138 -5.36 -3.49 -6.02
N PHE A 139 -4.63 -2.39 -5.89
CA PHE A 139 -4.24 -1.84 -4.59
C PHE A 139 -5.42 -1.84 -3.63
N ILE A 140 -5.24 -2.38 -2.44
CA ILE A 140 -6.33 -2.48 -1.46
C ILE A 140 -6.65 -1.08 -0.95
N ALA A 141 -7.91 -0.68 -1.06
CA ALA A 141 -8.48 0.46 -0.37
C ALA A 141 -9.38 -0.07 0.75
N GLY A 142 -8.81 -0.20 1.95
CA GLY A 142 -9.49 -0.66 3.15
C GLY A 142 -10.08 0.48 3.99
N ALA A 143 -10.98 0.16 4.91
CA ALA A 143 -11.42 1.08 5.96
C ALA A 143 -11.87 0.33 7.22
N TYR A 144 -11.64 0.91 8.39
CA TYR A 144 -12.30 0.46 9.61
C TYR A 144 -13.76 0.93 9.62
N TYR A 145 -14.68 -0.01 9.89
CA TYR A 145 -16.08 0.24 10.19
C TYR A 145 -16.31 0.02 11.69
N PRO A 146 -16.39 1.08 12.51
CA PRO A 146 -16.62 0.92 13.93
C PRO A 146 -18.03 0.44 14.27
N SER A 147 -18.18 -0.27 15.38
CA SER A 147 -19.45 -0.85 15.83
C SER A 147 -20.47 0.20 16.24
N TRP A 148 -20.01 1.43 16.52
CA TRP A 148 -20.85 2.60 16.77
C TRP A 148 -21.24 3.37 15.50
N ASN A 149 -20.76 2.98 14.32
CA ASN A 149 -20.98 3.72 13.06
C ASN A 149 -22.38 3.55 12.47
N ALA A 150 -23.19 2.61 12.96
CA ALA A 150 -24.48 2.27 12.34
C ALA A 150 -25.49 3.44 12.28
N SER A 151 -25.36 4.42 13.17
CA SER A 151 -26.25 5.58 13.22
C SER A 151 -25.98 6.59 12.11
N SER A 152 -24.70 6.83 11.80
CA SER A 152 -24.26 7.76 10.74
C SER A 152 -24.17 7.06 9.38
N HIS A 153 -23.65 5.84 9.35
CA HIS A 153 -23.44 5.06 8.12
C HIS A 153 -24.00 3.64 8.27
N PRO A 154 -25.34 3.47 8.24
CA PRO A 154 -25.93 2.14 8.33
C PRO A 154 -25.46 1.24 7.17
N PRO A 155 -25.17 -0.06 7.40
CA PRO A 155 -24.60 -0.94 6.39
C PRO A 155 -25.36 -0.97 5.06
N GLU A 156 -26.69 -0.92 5.11
CA GLU A 156 -27.56 -1.02 3.94
C GLU A 156 -27.47 0.21 3.02
N LYS A 157 -26.86 1.32 3.50
CA LYS A 157 -26.69 2.55 2.72
C LYS A 157 -25.23 2.80 2.30
N LEU A 158 -24.30 1.93 2.67
CA LEU A 158 -22.90 2.08 2.28
C LEU A 158 -22.73 1.87 0.77
N ASP A 159 -21.92 2.72 0.15
CA ASP A 159 -21.40 2.46 -1.19
C ASP A 159 -20.19 1.53 -1.11
N TYR A 160 -20.47 0.22 -1.15
CA TYR A 160 -19.45 -0.84 -1.09
C TYR A 160 -18.42 -0.76 -2.23
N SER A 161 -18.68 -0.05 -3.34
CA SER A 161 -17.69 0.12 -4.40
C SER A 161 -16.45 0.92 -3.97
N LYS A 162 -16.51 1.58 -2.80
CA LYS A 162 -15.39 2.37 -2.26
C LYS A 162 -14.43 1.56 -1.40
N PHE A 163 -14.73 0.30 -1.11
CA PHE A 163 -13.95 -0.51 -0.18
C PHE A 163 -13.66 -1.89 -0.74
N ASP A 164 -12.39 -2.28 -0.78
CA ASP A 164 -11.99 -3.65 -1.06
C ASP A 164 -12.08 -4.51 0.21
N VAL A 165 -11.76 -3.93 1.37
CA VAL A 165 -11.83 -4.57 2.70
C VAL A 165 -12.46 -3.60 3.70
N LEU A 166 -13.41 -4.10 4.50
CA LEU A 166 -13.90 -3.41 5.70
C LEU A 166 -13.49 -4.20 6.94
N PHE A 167 -12.74 -3.54 7.83
CA PHE A 167 -12.35 -4.06 9.13
C PHE A 167 -13.43 -3.67 10.15
N PHE A 168 -14.26 -4.62 10.57
CA PHE A 168 -15.30 -4.37 11.56
C PHE A 168 -14.65 -4.25 12.95
N ALA A 169 -14.61 -3.04 13.50
CA ALA A 169 -14.01 -2.72 14.79
C ALA A 169 -15.11 -2.57 15.87
N PHE A 170 -15.04 -3.20 17.03
CA PHE A 170 -14.16 -4.29 17.43
C PHE A 170 -14.97 -5.38 18.12
N ALA A 171 -14.41 -6.60 18.13
CA ALA A 171 -14.68 -7.57 19.19
C ALA A 171 -13.52 -7.53 20.21
N ILE A 172 -13.82 -7.62 21.50
CA ILE A 172 -12.80 -7.44 22.54
C ILE A 172 -12.38 -8.79 23.15
N PRO A 173 -11.11 -9.19 23.11
CA PRO A 173 -10.66 -10.40 23.77
C PRO A 173 -10.73 -10.27 25.30
N ASN A 174 -11.15 -11.34 25.98
CA ASN A 174 -11.26 -11.37 27.44
C ASN A 174 -10.32 -12.41 28.09
N SER A 175 -10.18 -12.34 29.40
CA SER A 175 -9.31 -13.24 30.20
C SER A 175 -9.66 -14.72 30.09
N SER A 176 -10.87 -15.06 29.62
CA SER A 176 -11.27 -16.43 29.33
C SER A 176 -10.83 -16.91 27.95
N SER A 177 -10.00 -16.15 27.22
CA SER A 177 -9.56 -16.42 25.85
C SER A 177 -10.73 -16.56 24.88
N THR A 178 -11.76 -15.72 25.06
CA THR A 178 -12.95 -15.60 24.20
C THR A 178 -13.19 -14.13 23.85
N LEU A 179 -14.30 -13.81 23.17
CA LEU A 179 -14.66 -12.44 22.80
C LEU A 179 -15.82 -11.90 23.65
N THR A 180 -15.71 -10.63 24.04
CA THR A 180 -16.74 -9.82 24.68
C THR A 180 -17.23 -8.76 23.70
N TRP A 181 -18.54 -8.78 23.46
CA TRP A 181 -19.25 -7.89 22.54
C TRP A 181 -20.75 -8.11 22.69
N ASP A 182 -21.53 -7.03 22.68
CA ASP A 182 -22.97 -7.09 22.90
C ASP A 182 -23.74 -7.65 21.68
N SER A 183 -25.02 -7.97 21.92
CA SER A 183 -25.90 -8.51 20.88
C SER A 183 -26.17 -7.52 19.76
N SER A 184 -26.16 -6.21 20.02
CA SER A 184 -26.30 -5.16 19.00
C SER A 184 -25.12 -5.14 18.03
N THR A 185 -23.90 -5.28 18.54
CA THR A 185 -22.65 -5.33 17.76
C THR A 185 -22.64 -6.58 16.90
N GLN A 186 -23.03 -7.73 17.46
CA GLN A 186 -23.18 -8.98 16.70
C GLN A 186 -24.26 -8.86 15.61
N ALA A 187 -25.40 -8.25 15.91
CA ALA A 187 -26.45 -8.00 14.92
C ALA A 187 -25.99 -7.04 13.81
N LEU A 188 -25.22 -6.02 14.17
CA LEU A 188 -24.64 -5.08 13.22
C LEU A 188 -23.62 -5.76 12.29
N LEU A 189 -22.75 -6.62 12.82
CA LEU A 189 -21.83 -7.41 11.98
C LEU A 189 -22.60 -8.28 10.97
N LYS A 190 -23.68 -8.94 11.39
CA LYS A 190 -24.54 -9.72 10.46
C LYS A 190 -25.11 -8.85 9.35
N ARG A 191 -25.62 -7.66 9.69
CA ARG A 191 -26.14 -6.69 8.72
C ARG A 191 -25.05 -6.22 7.76
N LEU A 192 -23.84 -5.94 8.25
CA LEU A 192 -22.70 -5.55 7.42
C LEU A 192 -22.30 -6.64 6.43
N VAL A 193 -22.14 -7.88 6.90
CA VAL A 193 -21.81 -9.01 6.02
C VAL A 193 -22.91 -9.25 4.98
N ALA A 194 -24.18 -9.20 5.39
CA ALA A 194 -25.31 -9.38 4.46
C ALA A 194 -25.35 -8.29 3.39
N SER A 195 -25.19 -7.03 3.80
CA SER A 195 -25.22 -5.86 2.90
C SER A 195 -24.04 -5.87 1.93
N ALA A 196 -22.83 -6.23 2.40
CA ALA A 196 -21.65 -6.37 1.55
C ALA A 196 -21.86 -7.44 0.47
N LYS A 197 -22.39 -8.61 0.84
CA LYS A 197 -22.73 -9.70 -0.09
C LYS A 197 -23.80 -9.27 -1.09
N GLN A 198 -24.87 -8.63 -0.63
CA GLN A 198 -25.97 -8.17 -1.46
C GLN A 198 -25.54 -7.09 -2.47
N SER A 199 -24.55 -6.26 -2.12
CA SER A 199 -24.03 -5.22 -3.01
C SER A 199 -23.39 -5.76 -4.30
N GLY A 200 -22.91 -7.00 -4.30
CA GLY A 200 -22.20 -7.62 -5.42
C GLY A 200 -20.86 -6.97 -5.77
N LYS A 201 -20.32 -6.08 -4.93
CA LYS A 201 -19.06 -5.34 -5.19
C LYS A 201 -17.79 -6.09 -4.79
N GLY A 202 -17.92 -7.22 -4.10
CA GLY A 202 -16.79 -8.06 -3.70
C GLY A 202 -16.04 -7.59 -2.45
N THR A 203 -16.52 -6.55 -1.75
CA THR A 203 -15.94 -6.06 -0.50
C THR A 203 -15.85 -7.17 0.54
N LYS A 204 -14.65 -7.35 1.09
CA LYS A 204 -14.33 -8.33 2.11
C LYS A 204 -14.63 -7.80 3.50
N ILE A 205 -15.24 -8.61 4.36
CA ILE A 205 -15.51 -8.24 5.75
C ILE A 205 -14.60 -9.03 6.68
N VAL A 206 -13.73 -8.30 7.39
CA VAL A 206 -12.75 -8.85 8.34
C VAL A 206 -13.14 -8.37 9.74
N LEU A 207 -13.20 -9.26 10.73
CA LEU A 207 -13.43 -8.86 12.10
C LEU A 207 -12.12 -8.41 12.74
N SER A 208 -12.05 -7.16 13.19
CA SER A 208 -10.92 -6.68 13.98
C SER A 208 -11.14 -6.94 15.47
N VAL A 209 -10.12 -7.51 16.10
CA VAL A 209 -10.13 -7.97 17.48
C VAL A 209 -9.08 -7.21 18.26
N GLY A 210 -9.49 -6.53 19.33
CA GLY A 210 -8.59 -5.73 20.16
C GLY A 210 -8.84 -4.22 20.07
N GLY A 211 -7.83 -3.50 19.61
CA GLY A 211 -7.72 -2.04 19.62
C GLY A 211 -7.16 -1.50 20.94
N TRP A 212 -6.95 -0.19 20.99
CA TRP A 212 -6.31 0.54 22.08
C TRP A 212 -6.77 0.10 23.48
N THR A 213 -8.08 0.17 23.76
CA THR A 213 -8.66 -0.23 25.05
C THR A 213 -9.01 -1.72 25.14
N GLY A 214 -8.94 -2.45 24.01
CA GLY A 214 -9.32 -3.85 23.92
C GLY A 214 -8.16 -4.83 24.10
N SER A 215 -6.93 -4.33 24.24
CA SER A 215 -5.72 -5.16 24.15
C SER A 215 -5.29 -5.85 25.46
N ALA A 216 -5.94 -5.55 26.58
CA ALA A 216 -5.52 -5.99 27.92
C ALA A 216 -5.35 -7.52 28.09
N SER A 217 -6.10 -8.33 27.35
CA SER A 217 -6.07 -9.79 27.49
C SER A 217 -4.99 -10.47 26.65
N PHE A 218 -4.45 -9.82 25.61
CA PHE A 218 -3.60 -10.48 24.62
C PHE A 218 -2.33 -11.10 25.21
N HIS A 219 -1.65 -10.41 26.12
CA HIS A 219 -0.46 -10.92 26.81
C HIS A 219 -0.73 -12.31 27.44
N SER A 220 -1.83 -12.42 28.19
CA SER A 220 -2.23 -13.68 28.85
C SER A 220 -2.70 -14.76 27.87
N ILE A 221 -3.34 -14.35 26.78
CA ILE A 221 -3.86 -15.25 25.74
C ILE A 221 -2.68 -15.86 24.97
N ALA A 222 -1.79 -15.01 24.48
CA ALA A 222 -0.63 -15.41 23.70
C ALA A 222 0.37 -16.21 24.56
N GLY A 223 0.50 -15.91 25.86
CA GLY A 223 1.48 -16.53 26.77
C GLY A 223 1.27 -18.01 27.10
N SER A 224 0.12 -18.61 26.78
CA SER A 224 -0.19 -20.00 27.13
C SER A 224 -0.72 -20.79 25.93
N SER A 225 -0.19 -22.00 25.71
CA SER A 225 -0.66 -22.91 24.64
C SER A 225 -2.15 -23.23 24.76
N ALA A 226 -2.65 -23.45 25.97
CA ALA A 226 -4.07 -23.72 26.21
C ALA A 226 -4.95 -22.50 25.87
N ASN A 227 -4.50 -21.30 26.25
CA ASN A 227 -5.23 -20.06 25.97
C ASN A 227 -5.24 -19.74 24.48
N ARG A 228 -4.09 -19.85 23.80
CA ARG A 228 -3.99 -19.72 22.33
C ARG A 228 -4.94 -20.68 21.62
N GLY A 229 -4.94 -21.96 21.98
CA GLY A 229 -5.82 -22.95 21.37
C GLY A 229 -7.31 -22.62 21.53
N LYS A 230 -7.71 -22.14 22.71
CA LYS A 230 -9.09 -21.70 22.97
C LYS A 230 -9.46 -20.43 22.19
N PHE A 231 -8.54 -19.46 22.13
CA PHE A 231 -8.76 -18.23 21.40
C PHE A 231 -8.86 -18.46 19.89
N VAL A 232 -7.94 -19.25 19.32
CA VAL A 232 -7.99 -19.65 17.90
C VAL A 232 -9.30 -20.36 17.58
N SER A 233 -9.74 -21.31 18.42
CA SER A 233 -11.03 -21.99 18.25
C SER A 233 -12.21 -21.01 18.27
N THR A 234 -12.16 -19.99 19.14
CA THR A 234 -13.17 -18.92 19.21
C THR A 234 -13.19 -18.10 17.92
N LEU A 235 -12.03 -17.63 17.45
CA LEU A 235 -11.91 -16.84 16.23
C LEU A 235 -12.39 -17.61 15.00
N SER A 236 -11.98 -18.87 14.85
CA SER A 236 -12.41 -19.74 13.74
C SER A 236 -13.92 -20.01 13.76
N SER A 237 -14.50 -20.15 14.96
CA SER A 237 -15.95 -20.30 15.11
C SER A 237 -16.69 -19.04 14.67
N VAL A 238 -16.19 -17.85 15.03
CA VAL A 238 -16.79 -16.57 14.63
C VAL A 238 -16.67 -16.32 13.14
N VAL A 239 -15.51 -16.62 12.53
CA VAL A 239 -15.34 -16.55 11.05
C VAL A 239 -16.41 -17.40 10.36
N SER A 240 -16.62 -18.62 10.83
CA SER A 240 -17.61 -19.55 10.26
C SER A 240 -19.04 -19.10 10.52
N GLN A 241 -19.36 -18.70 11.75
CA GLN A 241 -20.71 -18.30 12.19
C GLN A 241 -21.24 -17.08 11.45
N TYR A 242 -20.39 -16.08 11.21
CA TYR A 242 -20.77 -14.83 10.55
C TYR A 242 -20.43 -14.83 9.06
N GLY A 243 -19.72 -15.86 8.57
CA GLY A 243 -19.29 -15.96 7.17
C GLY A 243 -18.34 -14.82 6.78
N LEU A 244 -17.34 -14.57 7.62
CA LEU A 244 -16.32 -13.53 7.46
C LEU A 244 -15.22 -13.96 6.48
N ASP A 245 -14.55 -12.97 5.90
CA ASP A 245 -13.41 -13.17 5.01
C ASP A 245 -12.09 -13.31 5.78
N GLY A 246 -12.04 -12.94 7.07
CA GLY A 246 -10.83 -13.04 7.86
C GLY A 246 -10.92 -12.49 9.28
N ILE A 247 -9.76 -12.45 9.94
CA ILE A 247 -9.53 -11.84 11.24
C ILE A 247 -8.39 -10.82 11.13
N ASP A 248 -8.57 -9.68 11.77
CA ASP A 248 -7.54 -8.68 12.02
C ASP A 248 -7.22 -8.67 13.52
N ILE A 249 -5.93 -8.78 13.89
CA ILE A 249 -5.49 -8.73 15.28
C ILE A 249 -4.87 -7.36 15.55
N ASP A 250 -5.55 -6.57 16.36
CA ASP A 250 -5.11 -5.25 16.77
C ASP A 250 -4.66 -5.30 18.25
N TRP A 251 -3.45 -5.84 18.47
CA TRP A 251 -2.83 -5.89 19.80
C TRP A 251 -1.93 -4.68 19.98
N GLU A 252 -2.31 -3.81 20.92
CA GLU A 252 -1.60 -2.59 21.28
C GLU A 252 -0.98 -2.64 22.70
N TYR A 253 0.28 -3.08 22.88
CA TYR A 253 1.19 -3.67 21.88
C TYR A 253 1.97 -4.86 22.46
N PRO A 254 2.42 -5.83 21.62
CA PRO A 254 3.38 -6.85 22.08
C PRO A 254 4.63 -6.20 22.69
N ASN A 255 4.95 -6.57 23.93
CA ASN A 255 6.09 -6.06 24.69
C ASN A 255 6.13 -4.53 24.91
N ALA A 256 4.96 -3.87 24.87
CA ALA A 256 4.82 -2.49 25.34
C ALA A 256 3.45 -2.27 25.99
N ALA A 257 3.39 -1.30 26.91
CA ALA A 257 2.20 -1.12 27.74
C ALA A 257 0.97 -0.60 26.96
N GLY A 258 1.14 0.15 25.86
CA GLY A 258 0.00 0.78 25.17
C GLY A 258 -0.89 1.55 26.15
N ALA A 259 -2.18 1.20 26.23
CA ALA A 259 -3.16 1.76 27.17
C ALA A 259 -2.97 1.35 28.66
N GLY A 260 -1.75 1.01 29.09
CA GLY A 260 -1.47 0.48 30.43
C GLY A 260 -1.73 -1.02 30.58
N ASN A 261 -1.72 -1.75 29.46
CA ASN A 261 -1.90 -3.20 29.37
C ASN A 261 -0.71 -3.97 29.98
N ALA A 262 -0.96 -5.22 30.37
CA ALA A 262 0.11 -6.15 30.70
C ALA A 262 0.93 -6.49 29.43
N TYR A 263 2.25 -6.59 29.59
CA TYR A 263 3.18 -6.88 28.51
C TYR A 263 4.41 -7.64 29.04
N GLY A 264 5.17 -8.26 28.15
CA GLY A 264 6.43 -8.91 28.50
C GLY A 264 7.31 -9.24 27.30
N SER A 265 8.59 -9.49 27.58
CA SER A 265 9.63 -9.75 26.56
C SER A 265 9.38 -10.97 25.67
N ALA A 266 8.48 -11.87 26.07
CA ALA A 266 8.09 -13.04 25.28
C ALA A 266 6.91 -12.76 24.33
N ASP A 267 6.28 -11.58 24.38
CA ASP A 267 5.02 -11.30 23.67
C ASP A 267 5.13 -11.45 22.17
N ALA A 268 6.18 -10.91 21.55
CA ALA A 268 6.39 -11.03 20.10
C ALA A 268 6.48 -12.52 19.69
N ALA A 269 7.34 -13.30 20.36
CA ALA A 269 7.48 -14.73 20.09
C ALA A 269 6.17 -15.50 20.30
N ASN A 270 5.41 -15.18 21.34
CA ASN A 270 4.12 -15.77 21.62
C ASN A 270 3.05 -15.36 20.59
N PHE A 271 3.12 -14.12 20.09
CA PHE A 271 2.23 -13.63 19.05
C PHE A 271 2.46 -14.36 17.73
N LEU A 272 3.72 -14.60 17.35
CA LEU A 272 4.04 -15.43 16.19
C LEU A 272 3.44 -16.84 16.29
N ILE A 273 3.50 -17.47 17.48
CA ILE A 273 2.89 -18.80 17.68
C ILE A 273 1.36 -18.71 17.53
N LEU A 274 0.74 -17.66 18.09
CA LEU A 274 -0.70 -17.44 17.92
C LEU A 274 -1.09 -17.28 16.45
N LEU A 275 -0.31 -16.53 15.66
CA LEU A 275 -0.56 -16.35 14.23
C LEU A 275 -0.41 -17.67 13.45
N LYS A 276 0.61 -18.49 13.77
CA LYS A 276 0.77 -19.85 13.20
C LYS A 276 -0.42 -20.75 13.50
N ASP A 277 -0.87 -20.77 14.75
CA ASP A 277 -2.04 -21.56 15.17
C ASP A 277 -3.31 -21.07 14.45
N LEU A 278 -3.47 -19.75 14.31
CA LEU A 278 -4.61 -19.14 13.63
C LEU A 278 -4.59 -19.42 12.12
N ARG A 279 -3.44 -19.27 11.45
CA ARG A 279 -3.27 -19.59 10.02
C ARG A 279 -3.54 -21.05 9.75
N LYS A 280 -3.02 -21.95 10.58
CA LYS A 280 -3.33 -23.38 10.51
C LYS A 280 -4.83 -23.66 10.63
N SER A 281 -5.54 -22.94 11.50
CA SER A 281 -6.98 -23.14 11.70
C SER A 281 -7.86 -22.52 10.62
N LEU A 282 -7.50 -21.35 10.08
CA LEU A 282 -8.31 -20.62 9.10
C LEU A 282 -7.97 -20.98 7.65
N GLY A 283 -6.80 -21.58 7.42
CA GLY A 283 -6.29 -21.90 6.09
C GLY A 283 -5.74 -20.68 5.35
N THR A 284 -5.34 -20.89 4.09
CA THR A 284 -4.69 -19.86 3.25
C THR A 284 -5.67 -18.93 2.54
N SER A 285 -6.96 -19.28 2.47
CA SER A 285 -7.98 -18.48 1.77
C SER A 285 -8.56 -17.33 2.59
N LYS A 286 -8.35 -17.34 3.92
CA LYS A 286 -8.82 -16.29 4.82
C LYS A 286 -7.77 -15.19 5.00
N ILE A 287 -8.24 -13.96 5.12
CA ILE A 287 -7.39 -12.83 5.49
C ILE A 287 -6.99 -13.00 6.96
N ILE A 288 -5.70 -12.91 7.23
CA ILE A 288 -5.20 -12.66 8.58
C ILE A 288 -4.35 -11.40 8.49
N SER A 289 -4.74 -10.35 9.20
CA SER A 289 -3.97 -9.12 9.29
C SER A 289 -3.65 -8.79 10.74
N ALA A 290 -2.73 -7.85 10.92
CA ALA A 290 -2.48 -7.24 12.22
C ALA A 290 -2.28 -5.73 12.06
N ALA A 291 -2.91 -4.95 12.94
CA ALA A 291 -2.59 -3.54 13.10
C ALA A 291 -1.27 -3.40 13.86
N VAL A 292 -0.38 -2.55 13.35
CA VAL A 292 1.00 -2.41 13.82
C VAL A 292 1.43 -0.95 13.82
N THR A 293 2.46 -0.62 14.59
CA THR A 293 3.05 0.73 14.57
C THR A 293 3.93 0.93 13.33
N ASP A 294 4.50 2.12 13.16
CA ASP A 294 5.54 2.41 12.15
C ASP A 294 6.76 1.48 12.23
N LEU A 295 6.97 0.83 13.38
CA LEU A 295 8.10 -0.03 13.67
C LEU A 295 7.68 -1.51 13.72
N PRO A 296 8.55 -2.44 13.31
CA PRO A 296 8.38 -3.85 13.63
C PRO A 296 8.22 -4.09 15.14
N TRP A 297 7.51 -5.16 15.50
CA TRP A 297 7.25 -5.52 16.90
C TRP A 297 8.52 -5.50 17.76
N LEU A 298 8.36 -5.15 19.04
CA LEU A 298 9.46 -5.15 19.98
C LEU A 298 9.83 -6.59 20.38
N GLY A 299 11.07 -6.98 20.09
CA GLY A 299 11.65 -8.24 20.53
C GLY A 299 11.94 -8.28 22.02
N SER A 300 12.49 -9.38 22.51
CA SER A 300 12.71 -9.62 23.95
C SER A 300 13.67 -8.65 24.63
N ASN A 301 14.50 -7.96 23.86
CA ASN A 301 15.42 -6.91 24.32
C ASN A 301 14.79 -5.51 24.35
N GLY A 302 13.52 -5.37 23.97
CA GLY A 302 12.84 -4.07 23.88
C GLY A 302 13.15 -3.27 22.62
N SER A 303 13.95 -3.82 21.69
CA SER A 303 14.21 -3.22 20.38
C SER A 303 13.31 -3.85 19.31
N SER A 304 13.02 -3.12 18.25
CA SER A 304 12.30 -3.67 17.09
C SER A 304 13.01 -4.89 16.51
N LEU A 305 12.22 -5.89 16.12
CA LEU A 305 12.71 -7.06 15.39
C LEU A 305 13.32 -6.64 14.06
N THR A 306 14.49 -7.20 13.75
CA THR A 306 15.21 -6.96 12.49
C THR A 306 14.86 -7.98 11.41
N ASP A 307 14.09 -9.02 11.74
CA ASP A 307 13.59 -10.03 10.81
C ASP A 307 12.20 -10.45 11.29
N VAL A 308 11.20 -10.18 10.44
CA VAL A 308 9.80 -10.56 10.65
C VAL A 308 9.29 -11.49 9.54
N SER A 309 10.18 -12.12 8.76
CA SER A 309 9.83 -13.08 7.69
C SER A 309 8.95 -14.24 8.20
N ALA A 310 9.16 -14.67 9.46
CA ALA A 310 8.32 -15.70 10.06
C ALA A 310 6.85 -15.24 10.28
N TYR A 311 6.60 -13.94 10.46
CA TYR A 311 5.24 -13.38 10.56
C TYR A 311 4.62 -13.20 9.17
N GLU A 312 5.41 -12.80 8.18
CA GLU A 312 5.01 -12.67 6.78
C GLU A 312 4.35 -13.94 6.25
N ALA A 313 4.90 -15.11 6.59
CA ALA A 313 4.37 -16.41 6.18
C ALA A 313 2.93 -16.67 6.69
N GLU A 314 2.57 -16.06 7.81
CA GLU A 314 1.28 -16.27 8.48
C GLU A 314 0.27 -15.16 8.19
N LEU A 315 0.73 -13.97 7.81
CA LEU A 315 -0.08 -12.79 7.57
C LEU A 315 -0.36 -12.57 6.07
N THR A 316 -1.60 -12.18 5.79
CA THR A 316 -1.99 -11.68 4.47
C THR A 316 -1.50 -10.26 4.29
N TYR A 317 -1.72 -9.40 5.30
CA TYR A 317 -1.25 -8.01 5.33
C TYR A 317 -0.83 -7.60 6.76
N VAL A 318 0.00 -6.57 6.87
CA VAL A 318 0.07 -5.74 8.09
C VAL A 318 -0.51 -4.36 7.80
N ASN A 319 -1.28 -3.84 8.76
CA ASN A 319 -1.95 -2.55 8.71
C ASN A 319 -1.12 -1.56 9.53
N ILE A 320 -0.21 -0.82 8.89
CA ILE A 320 0.66 0.15 9.56
C ILE A 320 -0.16 1.37 9.97
N MET A 321 -0.31 1.60 11.27
CA MET A 321 -1.01 2.74 11.85
C MET A 321 -0.16 4.00 11.78
N ASN A 322 0.05 4.53 10.56
CA ASN A 322 0.79 5.78 10.30
C ASN A 322 -0.06 7.00 10.71
N TYR A 323 -0.38 7.10 11.98
CA TYR A 323 -1.14 8.17 12.62
C TYR A 323 -0.93 8.10 14.14
N ASP A 324 -1.46 9.07 14.88
CA ASP A 324 -1.20 9.24 16.31
C ASP A 324 0.29 9.48 16.62
N ILE A 325 1.00 10.18 15.72
CA ILE A 325 2.41 10.56 15.95
C ILE A 325 2.49 11.73 16.94
N ASN A 326 1.61 12.72 16.80
CA ASN A 326 1.51 13.84 17.74
C ASN A 326 0.06 14.08 18.16
N GLY A 327 -0.15 14.29 19.47
CA GLY A 327 -1.46 14.52 20.05
C GLY A 327 -1.38 15.20 21.41
N GLY A 328 -2.39 15.02 22.28
CA GLY A 328 -2.42 15.68 23.59
C GLY A 328 -1.28 15.35 24.55
N TRP A 329 -0.51 14.30 24.26
CA TRP A 329 0.71 13.92 24.99
C TRP A 329 1.96 14.64 24.51
N SER A 330 1.93 15.28 23.33
CA SER A 330 3.07 16.00 22.77
C SER A 330 3.24 17.36 23.43
N THR A 331 4.49 17.74 23.73
CA THR A 331 4.82 19.06 24.29
C THR A 331 4.48 20.21 23.33
N ASN A 332 4.67 19.98 22.03
CA ASN A 332 4.41 20.96 20.98
C ASN A 332 3.45 20.37 19.94
N PRO A 333 2.65 21.21 19.24
CA PRO A 333 1.91 20.78 18.07
C PRO A 333 2.85 20.18 17.03
N GLY A 334 2.41 19.11 16.37
CA GLY A 334 3.18 18.42 15.33
C GLY A 334 2.24 17.65 14.39
N PRO A 335 2.78 17.06 13.30
CA PRO A 335 2.00 16.31 12.35
C PRO A 335 1.40 15.04 12.99
N ASN A 336 0.11 14.79 12.76
CA ASN A 336 -0.56 13.57 13.22
C ASN A 336 -0.08 12.32 12.45
N ALA A 337 0.02 12.44 11.12
CA ALA A 337 0.34 11.36 10.20
C ALA A 337 1.31 11.84 9.11
N PRO A 338 2.58 12.10 9.41
CA PRO A 338 3.50 12.64 8.43
C PRO A 338 3.75 11.67 7.26
N LEU A 339 3.86 12.17 6.02
CA LEU A 339 4.35 11.38 4.89
C LEU A 339 5.83 11.01 5.09
N GLY A 340 6.63 11.97 5.56
CA GLY A 340 8.07 11.80 5.70
C GLY A 340 8.71 12.82 6.64
N ASN A 341 10.03 12.71 6.79
CA ASN A 341 10.88 13.71 7.44
C ASN A 341 11.70 14.43 6.37
N LEU A 342 11.02 15.12 5.44
CA LEU A 342 11.58 15.60 4.18
C LEU A 342 12.63 16.69 4.36
N CYS A 343 12.54 17.46 5.46
CA CYS A 343 13.54 18.47 5.83
C CYS A 343 14.57 17.98 6.87
N GLY A 344 14.48 16.74 7.34
CA GLY A 344 15.40 16.21 8.36
C GLY A 344 15.26 16.82 9.75
N ASN A 345 14.16 17.52 10.06
CA ASN A 345 13.95 18.27 11.29
C ASN A 345 12.87 17.72 12.23
N SER A 346 12.25 16.57 11.89
CA SER A 346 11.26 15.92 12.76
C SER A 346 11.85 15.52 14.10
N SER A 347 11.13 15.79 15.18
CA SER A 347 11.44 15.27 16.53
C SER A 347 11.17 13.77 16.68
N GLN A 348 10.46 13.19 15.71
CA GLN A 348 10.09 11.77 15.66
C GLN A 348 10.43 11.19 14.27
N PRO A 349 11.71 11.15 13.88
CA PRO A 349 12.13 10.81 12.51
C PRO A 349 11.83 9.36 12.10
N ALA A 350 11.57 8.48 13.08
CA ALA A 350 11.20 7.08 12.83
C ALA A 350 9.70 6.86 12.56
N TYR A 351 8.88 7.91 12.68
CA TYR A 351 7.42 7.82 12.66
C TYR A 351 6.85 8.67 11.53
N SER A 352 6.77 8.07 10.35
CA SER A 352 6.23 8.65 9.10
C SER A 352 6.07 7.54 8.07
N ALA A 353 5.26 7.76 7.03
CA ALA A 353 5.00 6.73 6.04
C ALA A 353 6.28 6.23 5.34
N GLN A 354 7.21 7.15 5.04
CA GLN A 354 8.54 6.82 4.50
C GLN A 354 9.40 6.00 5.47
N ALA A 355 9.44 6.40 6.76
CA ALA A 355 10.20 5.68 7.78
C ALA A 355 9.61 4.29 8.02
N ALA A 356 8.29 4.18 8.14
CA ALA A 356 7.60 2.92 8.35
C ALA A 356 7.85 1.92 7.21
N PHE A 357 7.69 2.37 5.96
CA PHE A 357 8.01 1.56 4.78
C PHE A 357 9.46 1.03 4.83
N LYS A 358 10.43 1.90 5.11
CA LYS A 358 11.85 1.53 5.18
C LYS A 358 12.12 0.52 6.30
N GLN A 359 11.50 0.70 7.47
CA GLN A 359 11.74 -0.14 8.64
C GLN A 359 11.13 -1.53 8.49
N TRP A 360 9.91 -1.63 7.97
CA TRP A 360 9.25 -2.92 7.74
C TRP A 360 9.89 -3.71 6.60
N THR A 361 10.29 -3.05 5.51
CA THR A 361 11.00 -3.71 4.40
C THR A 361 12.42 -4.13 4.78
N ALA A 362 13.14 -3.32 5.56
CA ALA A 362 14.44 -3.70 6.10
C ALA A 362 14.37 -4.86 7.10
N ALA A 363 13.19 -5.13 7.66
CA ALA A 363 12.93 -6.29 8.51
C ALA A 363 12.39 -7.50 7.73
N GLU A 364 12.62 -7.55 6.41
CA GLU A 364 12.23 -8.66 5.52
C GLU A 364 10.70 -8.82 5.34
N PHE A 365 9.89 -7.81 5.64
CA PHE A 365 8.45 -7.83 5.31
C PHE A 365 8.22 -7.23 3.90
N PRO A 366 7.58 -7.97 2.97
CA PRO A 366 7.44 -7.54 1.59
C PRO A 366 6.48 -6.36 1.48
N ALA A 367 6.86 -5.35 0.69
CA ALA A 367 6.04 -4.17 0.40
C ALA A 367 4.62 -4.56 -0.03
N SER A 368 4.48 -5.56 -0.89
CA SER A 368 3.21 -6.08 -1.41
C SER A 368 2.24 -6.67 -0.36
N LYS A 369 2.65 -6.71 0.92
CA LYS A 369 1.79 -7.06 2.07
C LYS A 369 1.68 -5.94 3.11
N LEU A 370 2.19 -4.74 2.84
CA LEU A 370 2.05 -3.58 3.71
C LEU A 370 0.83 -2.74 3.29
N LEU A 371 -0.08 -2.45 4.21
CA LEU A 371 -1.13 -1.45 4.04
C LEU A 371 -0.78 -0.20 4.85
N LEU A 372 -0.74 0.96 4.19
CA LEU A 372 -0.50 2.25 4.85
C LEU A 372 -1.79 2.78 5.47
N GLY A 373 -1.79 3.02 6.78
CA GLY A 373 -2.89 3.60 7.52
C GLY A 373 -2.96 5.10 7.33
N LEU A 374 -4.17 5.60 7.08
CA LEU A 374 -4.45 7.01 6.84
C LEU A 374 -5.59 7.49 7.75
N PRO A 375 -5.37 8.53 8.58
CA PRO A 375 -6.39 8.99 9.50
C PRO A 375 -7.44 9.85 8.80
N LEU A 376 -8.71 9.68 9.18
CA LEU A 376 -9.83 10.56 8.79
C LEU A 376 -10.14 11.56 9.91
N TYR A 377 -9.13 11.88 10.72
CA TYR A 377 -9.17 12.77 11.87
C TYR A 377 -7.85 13.52 12.04
N GLY A 378 -7.88 14.54 12.89
CA GLY A 378 -6.72 15.30 13.32
C GLY A 378 -6.62 15.42 14.83
N TYR A 379 -5.64 16.19 15.33
CA TYR A 379 -5.52 16.58 16.73
C TYR A 379 -5.59 18.10 16.89
N VAL A 380 -6.27 18.55 17.94
CA VAL A 380 -6.36 19.97 18.28
C VAL A 380 -5.42 20.31 19.43
N PHE A 381 -4.61 21.36 19.25
CA PHE A 381 -3.62 21.82 20.20
C PHE A 381 -3.91 23.26 20.61
N ASN A 382 -3.61 23.57 21.88
CA ASN A 382 -3.50 24.95 22.34
C ASN A 382 -2.05 25.43 22.14
N SER A 383 -1.86 26.50 21.37
CA SER A 383 -0.53 27.05 21.05
C SER A 383 -0.45 28.54 21.35
N THR A 384 0.65 28.97 21.96
CA THR A 384 0.97 30.38 22.17
C THR A 384 1.70 31.01 20.98
N LYS A 385 2.09 30.18 20.00
CA LYS A 385 2.85 30.61 18.83
C LYS A 385 1.90 31.15 17.76
N THR A 386 2.33 32.22 17.10
CA THR A 386 1.56 32.90 16.05
C THR A 386 2.06 32.59 14.63
N THR A 387 3.17 31.86 14.50
CA THR A 387 3.79 31.41 13.25
C THR A 387 4.22 29.95 13.37
N PHE A 388 4.22 29.20 12.26
CA PHE A 388 4.87 27.89 12.18
C PHE A 388 6.37 28.06 11.96
N ALA A 389 7.17 27.08 12.38
CA ALA A 389 8.63 27.13 12.27
C ALA A 389 9.15 27.03 10.83
N SER A 390 8.39 26.39 9.92
CA SER A 390 8.67 26.27 8.48
C SER A 390 7.35 26.05 7.72
N PHE A 391 6.95 26.92 6.79
CA PHE A 391 5.77 26.67 5.93
C PHE A 391 5.73 27.57 4.68
N THR A 392 4.97 27.14 3.68
CA THR A 392 4.51 27.94 2.54
C THR A 392 2.98 28.06 2.63
N VAL A 393 2.43 29.25 2.39
CA VAL A 393 0.97 29.43 2.27
C VAL A 393 0.58 29.06 0.84
N PRO A 394 -0.40 28.17 0.60
CA PRO A 394 -0.90 27.94 -0.75
C PRO A 394 -1.47 29.24 -1.33
N GLU A 395 -1.01 29.64 -2.51
CA GLU A 395 -1.50 30.83 -3.20
C GLU A 395 -3.00 30.64 -3.54
N SER A 396 -3.83 31.64 -3.25
CA SER A 396 -5.24 31.63 -3.64
C SER A 396 -5.33 31.64 -5.16
N ALA A 397 -6.13 30.75 -5.74
CA ALA A 397 -6.33 30.67 -7.19
C ALA A 397 -6.96 31.98 -7.71
N GLU A 398 -6.15 32.89 -8.25
CA GLU A 398 -6.60 33.93 -9.17
C GLU A 398 -6.66 33.36 -10.59
N GLU A 399 -7.72 33.71 -11.31
CA GLU A 399 -8.07 33.26 -12.65
C GLU A 399 -6.93 33.53 -13.65
N VAL A 400 -6.41 32.48 -14.30
CA VAL A 400 -5.55 32.65 -15.48
C VAL A 400 -6.39 32.44 -16.73
N GLN A 401 -6.55 33.54 -17.47
CA GLN A 401 -7.14 33.60 -18.80
C GLN A 401 -6.30 32.84 -19.84
N ASP A 402 -7.06 32.29 -20.78
CA ASP A 402 -6.69 31.58 -22.00
C ASP A 402 -5.68 32.32 -22.90
N SER A 403 -4.64 31.62 -23.37
CA SER A 403 -3.97 31.96 -24.64
C SER A 403 -3.15 30.79 -25.21
N GLU A 404 -3.77 30.15 -26.22
CA GLU A 404 -3.25 29.68 -27.52
C GLU A 404 -1.99 28.79 -27.67
N GLU A 405 -2.20 27.74 -28.47
CA GLU A 405 -1.26 26.76 -29.01
C GLU A 405 -0.10 27.37 -29.83
N SER A 406 1.07 26.74 -29.73
CA SER A 406 1.99 26.65 -30.87
C SER A 406 2.83 25.37 -30.83
N ASP A 407 2.70 24.57 -31.90
CA ASP A 407 3.47 23.37 -32.24
C ASP A 407 4.99 23.60 -32.31
N ILE A 408 5.79 22.69 -31.74
CA ILE A 408 7.16 22.38 -32.23
C ILE A 408 7.44 20.87 -32.13
N ALA A 409 8.05 20.37 -33.20
CA ALA A 409 8.28 18.99 -33.59
C ALA A 409 9.29 18.18 -32.73
N VAL A 410 9.16 16.86 -32.90
CA VAL A 410 9.94 15.77 -32.29
C VAL A 410 11.25 15.56 -33.04
N GLU A 411 12.39 15.54 -32.33
CA GLU A 411 13.60 14.83 -32.75
C GLU A 411 14.17 14.01 -31.57
N ASP A 412 14.53 12.77 -31.89
CA ASP A 412 15.13 11.73 -31.05
C ASP A 412 16.52 12.11 -30.52
N THR A 413 16.76 11.88 -29.21
CA THR A 413 18.07 11.43 -28.70
C THR A 413 17.93 10.69 -27.37
N ASP A 414 18.88 9.78 -27.15
CA ASP A 414 18.93 8.65 -26.23
C ASP A 414 18.84 8.93 -24.71
N ILE A 415 18.47 7.84 -24.04
CA ILE A 415 18.26 7.57 -22.61
C ILE A 415 19.53 7.81 -21.76
N GLU A 416 19.43 8.67 -20.74
CA GLU A 416 20.15 8.51 -19.46
C GLU A 416 19.29 8.92 -18.25
N ALA A 417 19.33 8.04 -17.24
CA ALA A 417 19.19 8.26 -15.80
C ALA A 417 17.83 8.67 -15.17
N ALA A 418 17.43 7.84 -14.20
CA ALA A 418 16.21 7.85 -13.40
C ALA A 418 16.06 9.01 -12.38
N ASP A 419 16.58 10.20 -12.67
CA ASP A 419 16.47 11.39 -11.80
C ASP A 419 15.37 12.37 -12.25
N GLU A 420 14.74 12.17 -13.41
CA GLU A 420 13.73 13.11 -13.93
C GLU A 420 12.29 12.85 -13.46
N VAL A 421 11.98 11.68 -12.89
CA VAL A 421 10.62 11.41 -12.37
C VAL A 421 10.35 12.16 -11.06
N GLU A 422 11.39 12.56 -10.31
CA GLU A 422 11.27 13.37 -9.09
C GLU A 422 11.01 14.87 -9.39
N ASN A 423 11.33 15.33 -10.60
CA ASN A 423 11.13 16.72 -11.02
C ASN A 423 9.82 16.96 -11.78
N ALA A 424 9.15 15.93 -12.30
CA ALA A 424 7.87 16.09 -13.01
C ALA A 424 6.66 16.42 -12.11
N ILE A 425 6.82 16.40 -10.78
CA ILE A 425 5.81 16.87 -9.81
C ILE A 425 6.07 18.34 -9.40
N ARG A 426 7.19 18.92 -9.83
CA ARG A 426 7.56 20.29 -9.51
C ARG A 426 7.01 21.22 -10.60
N GLY A 427 5.96 21.97 -10.28
CA GLY A 427 5.56 23.12 -11.09
C GLY A 427 6.76 24.03 -11.29
N ALA A 428 7.20 24.19 -12.53
CA ALA A 428 8.33 25.02 -12.89
C ALA A 428 8.07 26.48 -12.50
N ASN A 429 9.02 27.12 -11.83
CA ASN A 429 9.16 28.58 -11.90
C ASN A 429 10.64 28.96 -11.86
N LYS A 430 11.01 29.76 -12.86
CA LYS A 430 12.33 30.31 -13.15
C LYS A 430 12.85 31.16 -11.99
N GLU A 431 14.17 31.18 -11.82
CA GLU A 431 14.85 32.00 -10.84
C GLU A 431 14.46 33.49 -10.95
N PRO A 432 14.27 34.20 -9.81
CA PRO A 432 14.03 35.62 -9.82
C PRO A 432 15.32 36.40 -10.11
N VAL A 433 15.25 37.27 -11.11
CA VAL A 433 16.27 38.29 -11.41
C VAL A 433 16.32 39.30 -10.27
N HIS A 434 17.53 39.54 -9.77
CA HIS A 434 17.86 40.50 -8.73
C HIS A 434 17.66 41.95 -9.24
N VAL A 435 16.88 42.75 -8.51
CA VAL A 435 16.91 44.22 -8.61
C VAL A 435 16.88 44.81 -7.20
N ASP A 436 17.88 45.65 -6.93
CA ASP A 436 18.16 46.28 -5.64
C ASP A 436 17.07 47.25 -5.13
N THR A 437 16.96 47.27 -3.79
CA THR A 437 16.25 48.14 -2.80
C THR A 437 16.25 49.67 -3.07
N PRO A 438 15.51 50.57 -2.35
CA PRO A 438 15.12 50.46 -0.93
C PRO A 438 13.84 51.17 -0.39
N GLU A 439 13.66 50.96 0.93
CA GLU A 439 13.08 51.85 1.96
C GLU A 439 11.62 51.72 2.42
N SER A 440 11.49 52.04 3.71
CA SER A 440 10.48 51.79 4.73
C SER A 440 9.15 52.54 4.60
N SER A 441 8.07 51.96 5.13
CA SER A 441 7.18 52.64 6.09
C SER A 441 6.18 51.67 6.71
N GLU A 442 6.04 51.78 8.04
CA GLU A 442 4.90 51.30 8.79
C GLU A 442 3.67 52.07 8.31
N ASP A 443 2.57 51.37 7.97
CA ASP A 443 1.25 51.95 8.13
C ASP A 443 0.21 50.85 8.39
N ALA A 444 -0.46 51.02 9.52
CA ALA A 444 -1.61 50.25 9.95
C ALA A 444 -2.80 50.60 9.05
N LEU A 445 -3.50 49.58 8.54
CA LEU A 445 -4.80 49.76 7.92
C LEU A 445 -5.87 49.06 8.77
N GLU A 446 -6.75 49.89 9.33
CA GLU A 446 -7.97 49.53 10.04
C GLU A 446 -8.94 48.74 9.16
N ALA A 447 -9.68 47.85 9.82
CA ALA A 447 -10.69 46.99 9.24
C ALA A 447 -11.96 47.74 8.82
N PRO A 448 -12.71 47.25 7.81
CA PRO A 448 -14.15 47.39 7.79
C PRO A 448 -14.81 46.16 8.44
N ASP A 449 -15.70 46.46 9.37
CA ASP A 449 -16.56 45.55 10.13
C ASP A 449 -17.73 45.07 9.26
N VAL A 450 -17.83 43.75 8.96
CA VAL A 450 -19.10 42.99 8.92
C VAL A 450 -18.83 41.48 9.11
N ALA A 451 -19.54 40.90 10.08
CA ALA A 451 -19.77 39.47 10.39
C ALA A 451 -18.78 38.78 11.36
N ALA A 452 -18.87 39.17 12.63
CA ALA A 452 -18.51 38.27 13.72
C ALA A 452 -19.56 37.15 13.88
N THR A 453 -19.05 36.00 14.34
CA THR A 453 -19.74 34.91 15.06
C THR A 453 -20.21 33.67 14.30
N ALA A 454 -19.32 33.05 13.53
CA ALA A 454 -19.01 31.64 13.80
C ALA A 454 -17.53 31.60 14.17
N THR A 455 -17.19 31.43 15.45
CA THR A 455 -15.80 31.37 15.91
C THR A 455 -15.30 29.94 16.02
N ALA A 456 -15.95 28.95 15.39
CA ALA A 456 -15.58 27.51 15.43
C ALA A 456 -14.76 27.14 16.69
N ASN A 457 -15.39 27.20 17.87
CA ASN A 457 -14.67 27.03 19.12
C ASN A 457 -14.30 25.54 19.30
N LEU A 458 -13.01 25.23 19.14
CA LEU A 458 -12.47 23.88 19.25
C LEU A 458 -11.89 23.56 20.64
N ASN A 459 -12.06 24.42 21.65
CA ASN A 459 -11.41 24.24 22.96
C ASN A 459 -11.72 22.89 23.63
N LYS A 460 -12.94 22.35 23.42
CA LYS A 460 -13.32 21.04 23.96
C LYS A 460 -12.48 19.87 23.41
N TRP A 461 -11.82 20.10 22.26
CA TRP A 461 -10.98 19.12 21.59
C TRP A 461 -9.49 19.29 21.93
N PHE A 462 -9.10 20.25 22.77
CA PHE A 462 -7.68 20.42 23.12
C PHE A 462 -7.09 19.11 23.68
N GLY A 463 -6.02 18.65 23.03
CA GLY A 463 -5.33 17.39 23.31
C GLY A 463 -6.06 16.14 22.83
N GLN A 464 -7.17 16.28 22.11
CA GLN A 464 -8.01 15.16 21.66
C GLN A 464 -8.04 15.07 20.13
N ALA A 465 -8.30 13.86 19.64
CA ALA A 465 -8.58 13.61 18.24
C ALA A 465 -9.91 14.27 17.84
N ILE A 466 -9.97 14.93 16.69
CA ILE A 466 -11.17 15.53 16.11
C ILE A 466 -11.46 14.89 14.73
N PRO A 467 -12.64 14.29 14.51
CA PRO A 467 -13.04 13.78 13.19
C PRO A 467 -13.00 14.87 12.12
N PHE A 468 -12.64 14.52 10.88
CA PHE A 468 -12.66 15.47 9.76
C PHE A 468 -14.06 16.08 9.57
N SER A 469 -15.10 15.26 9.66
CA SER A 469 -16.50 15.71 9.65
C SER A 469 -16.85 16.71 10.76
N SER A 470 -16.18 16.63 11.92
CA SER A 470 -16.36 17.58 13.02
C SER A 470 -15.66 18.92 12.76
N LEU A 471 -14.56 18.95 12.00
CA LEU A 471 -13.95 20.20 11.53
C LEU A 471 -14.91 20.95 10.60
N LEU A 472 -15.59 20.24 9.70
CA LEU A 472 -16.65 20.81 8.86
C LEU A 472 -17.84 21.30 9.66
N ALA A 473 -18.37 20.47 10.56
CA ALA A 473 -19.52 20.82 11.39
C ALA A 473 -19.25 22.02 12.32
N SER A 474 -17.98 22.22 12.72
CA SER A 474 -17.58 23.38 13.52
C SER A 474 -17.47 24.68 12.71
N GLY A 475 -17.32 24.59 11.39
CA GLY A 475 -16.99 25.71 10.50
C GLY A 475 -15.50 26.09 10.48
N ALA A 476 -14.62 25.35 11.17
CA ALA A 476 -13.17 25.53 11.08
C ALA A 476 -12.64 25.15 9.69
N LEU A 477 -13.25 24.14 9.05
CA LEU A 477 -13.15 23.87 7.63
C LEU A 477 -14.47 24.17 6.93
N VAL A 478 -14.37 24.68 5.71
CA VAL A 478 -15.53 24.95 4.85
C VAL A 478 -15.30 24.25 3.53
N LYS A 479 -16.27 23.44 3.11
CA LYS A 479 -16.28 22.84 1.79
C LYS A 479 -16.82 23.85 0.79
N ASN A 480 -16.06 24.14 -0.25
CA ASN A 480 -16.48 25.07 -1.28
C ASN A 480 -17.25 24.36 -2.42
N ALA A 481 -17.73 25.15 -3.38
CA ALA A 481 -18.54 24.65 -4.49
C ALA A 481 -17.77 23.70 -5.44
N SER A 482 -16.44 23.84 -5.54
CA SER A 482 -15.59 22.92 -6.32
C SER A 482 -15.30 21.62 -5.59
N GLY A 483 -15.70 21.50 -4.32
CA GLY A 483 -15.51 20.31 -3.49
C GLY A 483 -14.15 20.25 -2.79
N THR A 484 -13.35 21.32 -2.86
CA THR A 484 -12.13 21.47 -2.05
C THR A 484 -12.45 22.12 -0.70
N TYR A 485 -11.47 22.13 0.20
CA TYR A 485 -11.66 22.57 1.59
C TYR A 485 -10.80 23.78 1.91
N ASP A 486 -11.47 24.84 2.36
CA ASP A 486 -10.85 26.08 2.81
C ASP A 486 -10.99 26.24 4.32
N ALA A 487 -10.19 27.14 4.91
CA ALA A 487 -10.35 27.48 6.32
C ALA A 487 -11.52 28.43 6.53
N GLY A 488 -12.30 28.22 7.60
CA GLY A 488 -13.40 29.08 8.00
C GLY A 488 -13.24 29.63 9.41
N ALA A 489 -14.19 30.45 9.87
CA ALA A 489 -14.29 30.89 11.27
C ALA A 489 -12.99 31.55 11.83
N GLY A 490 -12.27 32.28 10.99
CA GLY A 490 -11.00 32.94 11.34
C GLY A 490 -9.80 32.01 11.46
N PHE A 491 -9.96 30.71 11.16
CA PHE A 491 -8.82 29.83 10.92
C PHE A 491 -8.15 30.19 9.60
N LYS A 492 -6.85 29.90 9.53
CA LYS A 492 -6.04 29.90 8.33
C LYS A 492 -5.53 28.49 8.09
N ARG A 493 -5.45 28.06 6.83
CA ARG A 493 -4.88 26.77 6.43
C ARG A 493 -3.42 26.97 6.01
N ALA A 494 -2.57 26.02 6.39
CA ALA A 494 -1.16 25.98 5.99
C ALA A 494 -0.77 24.53 5.65
N LEU A 495 0.28 24.37 4.84
CA LEU A 495 0.89 23.07 4.56
C LEU A 495 2.32 23.07 5.14
N ASP A 496 2.65 22.04 5.90
CA ASP A 496 4.04 21.77 6.29
C ASP A 496 4.71 20.89 5.22
N ASN A 497 5.51 21.51 4.35
CA ASN A 497 6.24 20.81 3.28
C ASN A 497 7.29 19.82 3.83
N CYS A 498 7.70 19.93 5.09
CA CYS A 498 8.66 19.00 5.67
C CYS A 498 8.05 17.65 6.06
N SER A 499 6.74 17.63 6.31
CA SER A 499 5.98 16.44 6.68
C SER A 499 4.87 16.07 5.69
N ASP A 500 4.61 16.93 4.71
CA ASP A 500 3.46 16.88 3.80
C ASP A 500 2.14 16.74 4.57
N THR A 501 1.96 17.60 5.57
CA THR A 501 0.80 17.57 6.47
C THR A 501 0.11 18.94 6.54
N PRO A 502 -1.21 19.02 6.28
CA PRO A 502 -1.95 20.26 6.41
C PRO A 502 -2.23 20.60 7.88
N PHE A 503 -2.31 21.90 8.14
CA PHE A 503 -2.68 22.45 9.44
C PHE A 503 -3.74 23.53 9.31
N LEU A 504 -4.59 23.64 10.33
CA LEU A 504 -5.39 24.84 10.58
C LEU A 504 -4.81 25.56 11.77
N TYR A 505 -4.85 26.88 11.76
CA TYR A 505 -4.48 27.68 12.92
C TYR A 505 -5.35 28.91 13.05
N ASN A 506 -5.66 29.25 14.30
CA ASN A 506 -6.33 30.50 14.65
C ASN A 506 -5.56 31.12 15.83
N THR A 507 -4.85 32.21 15.56
CA THR A 507 -3.99 32.89 16.54
C THR A 507 -4.80 33.56 17.65
N ALA A 508 -5.97 34.12 17.34
CA ALA A 508 -6.86 34.72 18.32
C ALA A 508 -7.39 33.67 19.32
N GLN A 509 -7.67 32.46 18.82
CA GLN A 509 -8.12 31.33 19.64
C GLN A 509 -6.98 30.47 20.18
N ARG A 510 -5.73 30.77 19.83
CA ARG A 510 -4.56 29.97 20.21
C ARG A 510 -4.73 28.49 19.86
N THR A 511 -5.37 28.21 18.74
CA THR A 511 -5.74 26.85 18.34
C THR A 511 -4.97 26.44 17.10
N VAL A 512 -4.38 25.26 17.11
CA VAL A 512 -3.76 24.60 15.95
C VAL A 512 -4.41 23.24 15.77
N VAL A 513 -4.71 22.85 14.55
CA VAL A 513 -5.20 21.51 14.20
C VAL A 513 -4.20 20.90 13.22
N SER A 514 -3.64 19.74 13.54
CA SER A 514 -2.97 18.88 12.56
C SER A 514 -3.97 17.84 12.07
N TYR A 515 -4.10 17.64 10.76
CA TYR A 515 -5.08 16.73 10.19
C TYR A 515 -4.59 16.25 8.82
N ASP A 516 -5.39 15.39 8.18
CA ASP A 516 -5.23 14.99 6.80
C ASP A 516 -6.43 15.49 5.98
N ASP A 517 -6.18 15.97 4.77
CA ASP A 517 -7.21 16.35 3.81
C ASP A 517 -7.12 15.53 2.52
N THR A 518 -7.97 15.82 1.55
CA THR A 518 -7.98 15.07 0.28
C THR A 518 -6.63 15.10 -0.44
N ALA A 519 -5.88 16.20 -0.39
CA ALA A 519 -4.61 16.31 -1.10
C ALA A 519 -3.52 15.47 -0.40
N SER A 520 -3.36 15.62 0.92
CA SER A 520 -2.35 14.87 1.67
C SER A 520 -2.64 13.37 1.72
N LEU A 521 -3.92 12.97 1.80
CA LEU A 521 -4.34 11.58 1.72
C LEU A 521 -4.08 10.96 0.34
N GLN A 522 -4.36 11.72 -0.73
CA GLN A 522 -4.07 11.28 -2.09
C GLN A 522 -2.56 11.14 -2.32
N ALA A 523 -1.75 12.08 -1.81
CA ALA A 523 -0.29 12.02 -1.89
C ALA A 523 0.28 10.79 -1.16
N LYS A 524 -0.19 10.49 0.06
CA LYS A 524 0.21 9.29 0.81
C LYS A 524 -0.22 7.99 0.14
N ALA A 525 -1.40 7.97 -0.46
CA ALA A 525 -1.85 6.83 -1.25
C ALA A 525 -1.01 6.63 -2.52
N ALA A 526 -0.67 7.71 -3.22
CA ALA A 526 0.25 7.67 -4.36
C ALA A 526 1.66 7.22 -3.94
N PHE A 527 2.13 7.64 -2.76
CA PHE A 527 3.36 7.13 -2.17
C PHE A 527 3.29 5.62 -1.97
N ALA A 528 2.25 5.11 -1.29
CA ALA A 528 2.08 3.67 -1.08
C ALA A 528 2.10 2.89 -2.40
N LYS A 529 1.39 3.39 -3.41
CA LYS A 529 1.42 2.85 -4.78
C LYS A 529 2.82 2.83 -5.38
N SER A 530 3.54 3.96 -5.35
CA SER A 530 4.89 4.09 -5.93
C SER A 530 5.92 3.18 -5.24
N LYS A 531 5.68 2.82 -3.97
CA LYS A 531 6.53 1.89 -3.22
C LYS A 531 6.13 0.42 -3.37
N GLY A 532 5.13 0.12 -4.20
CA GLY A 532 4.63 -1.24 -4.39
C GLY A 532 3.99 -1.83 -3.13
N MET A 533 3.46 -0.96 -2.25
CA MET A 533 2.71 -1.39 -1.08
C MET A 533 1.42 -2.11 -1.50
N ALA A 534 0.85 -2.95 -0.65
CA ALA A 534 -0.42 -3.62 -0.93
C ALA A 534 -1.58 -2.62 -1.16
N GLY A 535 -1.47 -1.42 -0.58
CA GLY A 535 -2.49 -0.36 -0.65
C GLY A 535 -2.56 0.46 0.64
N CYS A 536 -3.74 0.96 0.96
CA CYS A 536 -4.02 1.80 2.12
C CYS A 536 -5.25 1.32 2.89
N PHE A 537 -5.36 1.71 4.15
CA PHE A 537 -6.59 1.60 4.93
C PHE A 537 -6.85 2.88 5.73
N THR A 538 -8.10 3.10 6.15
CA THR A 538 -8.48 4.29 6.91
C THR A 538 -8.98 4.00 8.32
N TRP A 539 -8.61 4.88 9.26
CA TRP A 539 -9.24 4.99 10.57
C TRP A 539 -9.92 6.36 10.73
N SER A 540 -11.24 6.44 10.87
CA SER A 540 -12.21 5.40 10.51
C SER A 540 -13.43 6.00 9.81
N LEU A 541 -14.21 5.15 9.13
CA LEU A 541 -15.20 5.57 8.12
C LEU A 541 -16.20 6.61 8.64
N ASP A 542 -16.57 6.58 9.92
CA ASP A 542 -17.52 7.54 10.53
C ASP A 542 -17.01 8.99 10.57
N GLN A 543 -15.71 9.19 10.36
CA GLN A 543 -15.05 10.48 10.49
C GLN A 543 -14.89 11.23 9.14
N ASP A 544 -15.16 10.56 8.02
CA ASP A 544 -15.12 11.12 6.66
C ASP A 544 -16.23 12.17 6.43
N ASP A 545 -16.06 13.00 5.41
CA ASP A 545 -17.15 13.75 4.78
C ASP A 545 -17.89 12.84 3.78
N GLY A 546 -18.71 11.95 4.35
CA GLY A 546 -19.40 10.88 3.63
C GLY A 546 -18.44 9.80 3.15
N VAL A 547 -17.79 10.03 2.00
CA VAL A 547 -16.75 9.15 1.43
C VAL A 547 -15.71 9.96 0.63
N THR A 548 -15.64 11.27 0.85
CA THR A 548 -14.79 12.16 0.02
C THR A 548 -13.31 11.87 0.26
N LEU A 549 -12.89 11.67 1.51
CA LEU A 549 -11.50 11.35 1.83
C LEU A 549 -11.15 9.95 1.32
N GLN A 550 -12.04 8.96 1.51
CA GLN A 550 -11.87 7.63 0.94
C GLN A 550 -11.72 7.66 -0.60
N LYS A 551 -12.47 8.52 -1.30
CA LYS A 551 -12.32 8.70 -2.76
C LYS A 551 -10.96 9.25 -3.15
N ALA A 552 -10.43 10.22 -2.40
CA ALA A 552 -9.10 10.78 -2.66
C ALA A 552 -7.99 9.72 -2.49
N ILE A 553 -8.11 8.86 -1.47
CA ILE A 553 -7.20 7.74 -1.25
C ILE A 553 -7.25 6.77 -2.44
N ARG A 554 -8.45 6.39 -2.88
CA ARG A 554 -8.62 5.53 -4.07
C ARG A 554 -8.01 6.16 -5.32
N ALA A 555 -8.23 7.46 -5.54
CA ALA A 555 -7.64 8.17 -6.66
C ALA A 555 -6.10 8.13 -6.61
N GLY A 556 -5.48 8.29 -5.43
CA GLY A 556 -4.04 8.16 -5.25
C GLY A 556 -3.51 6.75 -5.55
N LEU A 557 -4.31 5.71 -5.27
CA LEU A 557 -4.04 4.33 -5.68
C LEU A 557 -4.31 4.07 -7.18
N GLY A 558 -4.88 5.02 -7.91
CA GLY A 558 -5.29 4.88 -9.31
C GLY A 558 -6.52 4.01 -9.51
N LYS A 559 -7.51 4.13 -8.60
CA LYS A 559 -8.76 3.34 -8.55
C LYS A 559 -10.04 4.15 -8.70
#